data_AF-A0A2D9I2M6-F1
#
_entry.id   AF-A0A2D9I2M6-F1
#
_cell.length_a   1.000
_cell.length_b   1.000
_cell.length_c   1.000
_cell.angle_alpha   90.00
_cell.angle_beta   90.00
_cell.angle_gamma   90.00
#
_symmetry.space_group_name_H-M   'P 1'
#
loop_
_entity.id
_entity.type
_entity.pdbx_description
1 polymer ?
#
loop_
_entity_poly.entity_id
_entity_poly.type
_entity_poly.pdbx_seq_one_letter_code
_entity_poly.pdbx_strand_id
1 'polypeptide(L)'
;MSAESFEFTGDFLKEAQRNIAKYPQGRQQSAVLALLFLAQEQRHDQGHYCDEAVMRTISEMLDMPYIRVMEVASFFTQINLEPVGEFHIQLCGTTPCMLRGAEDIKSAIETKLGIHAGQTTQDKKFTLTEVECLGACCNAPMVQINDDYFEDLTPEIMTGLIDKLAKGEAVTPGPQNGRSGSEPEGGPQTLQTGPAPQIRS
;
A
#
# COMPACT_ATOMS: atom_id res chain seq x y z
N MET A 1 6.00 -14.99 18.67
CA MET A 1 4.91 -14.55 19.57
C MET A 1 5.53 -13.79 20.73
N SER A 2 6.01 -12.57 20.51
CA SER A 2 6.35 -11.67 21.62
C SER A 2 5.07 -10.96 22.03
N ALA A 3 4.75 -11.06 23.32
CA ALA A 3 3.66 -10.32 23.95
C ALA A 3 4.10 -8.86 24.18
N GLU A 4 4.26 -8.10 23.11
CA GLU A 4 4.38 -6.64 23.20
C GLU A 4 2.96 -6.07 23.22
N SER A 5 2.61 -5.36 24.30
CA SER A 5 1.32 -4.67 24.40
C SER A 5 1.23 -3.56 23.35
N PHE A 6 0.12 -3.49 22.62
CA PHE A 6 -0.16 -2.42 21.66
C PHE A 6 -1.25 -1.50 22.20
N GLU A 7 -1.02 -0.19 22.12
CA GLU A 7 -2.04 0.82 22.38
C GLU A 7 -1.97 1.90 21.30
N PHE A 8 -3.11 2.45 20.90
CA PHE A 8 -3.11 3.63 20.06
C PHE A 8 -2.61 4.83 20.87
N THR A 9 -1.72 5.63 20.29
CA THR A 9 -1.08 6.75 20.98
C THR A 9 -1.37 8.09 20.29
N GLY A 10 -1.26 9.19 21.04
CA GLY A 10 -1.29 10.55 20.50
C GLY A 10 -2.45 10.83 19.53
N ASP A 11 -2.10 11.19 18.29
CA ASP A 11 -3.07 11.51 17.24
C ASP A 11 -3.75 10.27 16.64
N PHE A 12 -3.11 9.10 16.67
CA PHE A 12 -3.72 7.84 16.24
C PHE A 12 -4.89 7.45 17.15
N LEU A 13 -4.80 7.66 18.47
CA LEU A 13 -5.94 7.41 19.36
C LEU A 13 -7.13 8.32 19.04
N LYS A 14 -6.87 9.60 18.73
CA LYS A 14 -7.92 10.55 18.34
C LYS A 14 -8.57 10.14 17.01
N GLU A 15 -7.76 9.73 16.04
CA GLU A 15 -8.27 9.30 14.74
C GLU A 15 -9.01 7.95 14.84
N ALA A 16 -8.58 7.04 15.71
CA ALA A 16 -9.29 5.82 16.04
C ALA A 16 -10.70 6.14 16.58
N GLN A 17 -10.79 7.02 17.57
CA GLN A 17 -12.07 7.48 18.13
C GLN A 17 -12.93 8.19 17.08
N ARG A 18 -12.33 8.99 16.21
CA ARG A 18 -13.02 9.66 15.10
C ARG A 18 -13.61 8.66 14.12
N ASN A 19 -12.86 7.61 13.77
CA ASN A 19 -13.34 6.55 12.88
C ASN A 19 -14.48 5.76 13.51
N ILE A 20 -14.42 5.46 14.81
CA ILE A 20 -15.51 4.83 15.55
C ILE A 20 -16.77 5.71 15.54
N ALA A 21 -16.61 7.02 15.75
CA ALA A 21 -17.71 7.98 15.81
C ALA A 21 -18.44 8.19 14.46
N LYS A 22 -17.89 7.72 13.34
CA LYS A 22 -18.58 7.72 12.03
C LYS A 22 -19.80 6.79 12.02
N TYR A 23 -19.85 5.81 12.93
CA TYR A 23 -20.90 4.80 12.97
C TYR A 23 -21.92 5.06 14.09
N PRO A 24 -23.21 4.77 13.87
CA PRO A 24 -24.23 4.87 14.91
C PRO A 24 -23.92 4.01 16.13
N GLN A 25 -24.49 4.37 17.28
CA GLN A 25 -24.41 3.57 18.49
C GLN A 25 -24.93 2.13 18.25
N GLY A 26 -24.16 1.14 18.71
CA GLY A 26 -24.42 -0.29 18.49
C GLY A 26 -23.88 -0.83 17.16
N ARG A 27 -23.25 0.02 16.32
CA ARG A 27 -22.65 -0.36 15.01
C ARG A 27 -21.16 -0.02 14.93
N GLN A 28 -20.50 0.25 16.05
CA GLN A 28 -19.09 0.62 16.11
C GLN A 28 -18.15 -0.44 15.52
N GLN A 29 -18.56 -1.71 15.54
CA GLN A 29 -17.81 -2.82 14.94
C GLN A 29 -17.48 -2.61 13.46
N SER A 30 -18.27 -1.80 12.73
CA SER A 30 -17.97 -1.41 11.34
C SER A 30 -16.67 -0.62 11.18
N ALA A 31 -16.11 -0.06 12.26
CA ALA A 31 -14.81 0.62 12.24
C ALA A 31 -13.60 -0.32 12.23
N VAL A 32 -13.79 -1.64 12.43
CA VAL A 32 -12.70 -2.62 12.59
C VAL A 32 -11.63 -2.54 11.50
N LEU A 33 -12.04 -2.45 10.23
CA LEU A 33 -11.10 -2.37 9.11
C LEU A 33 -10.30 -1.06 9.13
N ALA A 34 -10.96 0.06 9.44
CA ALA A 34 -10.29 1.37 9.54
C ALA A 34 -9.28 1.40 10.71
N LEU A 35 -9.60 0.77 11.83
CA LEU A 35 -8.71 0.64 12.97
C LEU A 35 -7.51 -0.25 12.67
N LEU A 36 -7.69 -1.34 11.92
CA LEU A 36 -6.58 -2.19 11.46
C LEU A 36 -5.62 -1.40 10.58
N PHE A 37 -6.12 -0.67 9.58
CA PHE A 37 -5.28 0.21 8.75
C PHE A 37 -4.52 1.24 9.60
N LEU A 38 -5.22 1.89 10.53
CA LEU A 38 -4.60 2.88 11.41
C LEU A 38 -3.53 2.29 12.33
N ALA A 39 -3.70 1.04 12.76
CA ALA A 39 -2.71 0.35 13.58
C ALA A 39 -1.45 -0.01 12.78
N GLN A 40 -1.59 -0.41 11.52
CA GLN A 40 -0.44 -0.61 10.62
C GLN A 40 0.34 0.69 10.43
N GLU A 41 -0.37 1.80 10.23
CA GLU A 41 0.24 3.11 10.05
C GLU A 41 0.99 3.59 11.30
N GLN A 42 0.40 3.40 12.50
CA GLN A 42 1.10 3.70 13.75
C GLN A 42 2.38 2.86 13.89
N ARG A 43 2.39 1.65 13.34
CA ARG A 43 3.53 0.72 13.34
C ARG A 43 4.43 0.86 12.11
N HIS A 44 4.45 2.00 11.42
CA HIS A 44 5.33 2.20 10.27
C HIS A 44 6.81 1.90 10.60
N ASP A 45 7.31 2.43 11.72
CA ASP A 45 8.67 2.17 12.22
C ASP A 45 8.90 0.73 12.72
N GLN A 46 7.84 -0.09 12.81
CA GLN A 46 7.88 -1.46 13.31
C GLN A 46 7.57 -2.49 12.20
N GLY A 47 7.41 -2.06 10.95
CA GLY A 47 7.16 -2.95 9.80
C GLY A 47 5.70 -3.12 9.43
N HIS A 48 4.84 -2.13 9.69
CA HIS A 48 3.48 -1.98 9.15
C HIS A 48 2.57 -3.23 9.26
N TYR A 49 2.54 -3.90 10.41
CA TYR A 49 1.81 -5.17 10.58
C TYR A 49 0.89 -5.20 11.81
N CYS A 50 -0.17 -5.99 11.71
CA CYS A 50 -1.14 -6.26 12.77
C CYS A 50 -0.92 -7.67 13.35
N ASP A 51 -0.35 -7.74 14.56
CA ASP A 51 -0.26 -8.98 15.33
C ASP A 51 -1.45 -9.17 16.29
N GLU A 52 -1.39 -10.24 17.07
CA GLU A 52 -2.39 -10.55 18.09
C GLU A 52 -2.60 -9.40 19.09
N ALA A 53 -1.56 -8.65 19.46
CA ALA A 53 -1.69 -7.55 20.40
C ALA A 53 -2.55 -6.42 19.80
N VAL A 54 -2.28 -6.04 18.55
CA VAL A 54 -3.10 -5.06 17.82
C VAL A 54 -4.56 -5.52 17.76
N MET A 55 -4.78 -6.78 17.37
CA MET A 55 -6.14 -7.31 17.21
C MET A 55 -6.91 -7.39 18.53
N ARG A 56 -6.24 -7.70 19.65
CA ARG A 56 -6.85 -7.68 20.99
C ARG A 56 -7.23 -6.27 21.42
N THR A 57 -6.36 -5.29 21.20
CA THR A 57 -6.65 -3.88 21.50
C THR A 57 -7.87 -3.39 20.71
N ILE A 58 -7.96 -3.71 19.42
CA ILE A 58 -9.11 -3.33 18.58
C ILE A 58 -10.39 -4.06 19.05
N SER A 59 -10.29 -5.34 19.41
CA SER A 59 -11.39 -6.14 19.96
C SER A 59 -11.97 -5.51 21.22
N GLU A 60 -11.12 -5.06 22.15
CA GLU A 60 -11.52 -4.38 23.38
C GLU A 60 -12.13 -3.00 23.09
N MET A 61 -11.52 -2.20 22.21
CA MET A 61 -12.02 -0.87 21.85
C MET A 61 -13.41 -0.88 21.20
N LEU A 62 -13.72 -1.92 20.44
CA LEU A 62 -14.98 -2.06 19.71
C LEU A 62 -16.04 -2.89 20.43
N ASP A 63 -15.73 -3.40 21.63
CA ASP A 63 -16.56 -4.34 22.38
C ASP A 63 -17.06 -5.49 21.46
N MET A 64 -16.11 -6.16 20.80
CA MET A 64 -16.40 -7.24 19.87
C MET A 64 -15.51 -8.46 20.10
N PRO A 65 -15.96 -9.68 19.76
CA PRO A 65 -15.15 -10.87 19.95
C PRO A 65 -13.85 -10.82 19.15
N TYR A 66 -12.72 -11.17 19.78
CA TYR A 66 -11.40 -11.24 19.15
C TYR A 66 -11.38 -12.00 17.82
N ILE A 67 -12.10 -13.13 17.76
CA ILE A 67 -12.21 -13.95 16.53
C ILE A 67 -12.75 -13.16 15.33
N ARG A 68 -13.66 -12.19 15.55
CA ARG A 68 -14.19 -11.36 14.46
C ARG A 68 -13.15 -10.38 13.92
N VAL A 69 -12.25 -9.88 14.78
CA VAL A 69 -11.12 -9.04 14.34
C VAL A 69 -10.14 -9.89 13.54
N MET A 70 -9.80 -11.10 14.00
CA MET A 70 -8.95 -12.04 13.26
C MET A 70 -9.54 -12.43 11.90
N GLU A 71 -10.84 -12.71 11.84
CA GLU A 71 -11.52 -13.03 10.58
C GLU A 71 -11.37 -11.89 9.56
N VAL A 72 -11.55 -10.64 9.99
CA VAL A 72 -11.37 -9.47 9.12
C VAL A 72 -9.91 -9.32 8.71
N ALA A 73 -8.98 -9.37 9.66
CA ALA A 73 -7.55 -9.18 9.41
C ALA A 73 -6.97 -10.26 8.47
N SER A 74 -7.45 -11.50 8.57
CA SER A 74 -7.01 -12.59 7.68
C SER A 74 -7.74 -12.63 6.33
N PHE A 75 -8.92 -11.99 6.22
CA PHE A 75 -9.68 -11.95 4.98
C PHE A 75 -9.19 -10.86 4.01
N PHE A 76 -8.82 -9.68 4.52
CA PHE A 76 -8.34 -8.57 3.69
C PHE A 76 -6.82 -8.64 3.51
N THR A 77 -6.37 -8.88 2.28
CA THR A 77 -4.95 -9.03 1.94
C THR A 77 -4.11 -7.77 2.16
N GLN A 78 -4.75 -6.60 2.29
CA GLN A 78 -4.07 -5.34 2.62
C GLN A 78 -3.63 -5.26 4.09
N ILE A 79 -4.11 -6.17 4.94
CA ILE A 79 -3.69 -6.26 6.33
C ILE A 79 -2.52 -7.24 6.42
N ASN A 80 -1.32 -6.70 6.62
CA ASN A 80 -0.09 -7.44 6.87
C ASN A 80 -0.16 -8.09 8.25
N LEU A 81 -0.11 -9.42 8.29
CA LEU A 81 -0.04 -10.19 9.54
C LEU A 81 1.40 -10.45 9.99
N GLU A 82 2.36 -10.19 9.11
CA GLU A 82 3.79 -10.34 9.35
C GLU A 82 4.52 -9.03 9.04
N PRO A 83 5.68 -8.75 9.68
CA PRO A 83 6.43 -7.53 9.44
C PRO A 83 6.91 -7.41 7.99
N VAL A 84 6.56 -6.31 7.34
CA VAL A 84 7.07 -5.90 6.03
C VAL A 84 8.19 -4.88 6.18
N GLY A 85 8.93 -4.64 5.10
CA GLY A 85 9.94 -3.59 5.06
C GLY A 85 9.34 -2.19 4.99
N GLU A 86 10.19 -1.18 5.15
CA GLU A 86 9.83 0.25 5.05
C GLU A 86 9.09 0.60 3.73
N PHE A 87 9.48 -0.05 2.64
CA PHE A 87 8.85 0.06 1.32
C PHE A 87 8.25 -1.28 0.91
N HIS A 88 6.93 -1.37 0.97
CA HIS A 88 6.17 -2.52 0.49
C HIS A 88 5.83 -2.34 -1.00
N ILE A 89 6.62 -2.97 -1.87
CA ILE A 89 6.45 -2.98 -3.31
C ILE A 89 5.40 -4.04 -3.68
N GLN A 90 4.25 -3.59 -4.14
CA GLN A 90 3.13 -4.39 -4.61
C GLN A 90 3.04 -4.31 -6.14
N LEU A 91 3.56 -5.34 -6.82
CA LEU A 91 3.58 -5.41 -8.28
C LEU A 91 2.31 -6.07 -8.82
N CYS A 92 1.59 -5.38 -9.70
CA CYS A 92 0.42 -5.97 -10.38
C CYS A 92 0.84 -7.01 -11.43
N GLY A 93 0.57 -8.29 -11.16
CA GLY A 93 0.86 -9.42 -12.06
C GLY A 93 -0.25 -9.74 -13.08
N THR A 94 -1.37 -9.00 -13.06
CA THR A 94 -2.56 -9.36 -13.86
C THR A 94 -2.42 -9.06 -15.35
N THR A 95 -3.31 -9.66 -16.16
CA THR A 95 -3.22 -9.72 -17.62
C THR A 95 -2.91 -8.39 -18.31
N PRO A 96 -3.53 -7.24 -17.99
CA PRO A 96 -3.19 -5.98 -18.66
C PRO A 96 -1.75 -5.53 -18.41
N CYS A 97 -1.24 -5.70 -17.18
CA CYS A 97 0.14 -5.39 -16.82
C CYS A 97 1.11 -6.43 -17.39
N MET A 98 0.74 -7.71 -17.36
CA MET A 98 1.50 -8.80 -17.98
C MET A 98 1.73 -8.54 -19.48
N LEU A 99 0.67 -8.19 -20.23
CA LEU A 99 0.77 -7.83 -21.66
C LEU A 99 1.65 -6.62 -21.93
N ARG A 100 1.87 -5.77 -20.92
CA ARG A 100 2.70 -4.56 -20.98
C ARG A 100 4.11 -4.78 -20.41
N GLY A 101 4.49 -6.00 -20.06
CA GLY A 101 5.86 -6.34 -19.61
C GLY A 101 6.05 -6.36 -18.10
N ALA A 102 5.01 -6.59 -17.29
CA ALA A 102 5.14 -6.67 -15.83
C ALA A 102 6.13 -7.77 -15.35
N GLU A 103 6.31 -8.85 -16.14
CA GLU A 103 7.31 -9.88 -15.84
C GLU A 103 8.75 -9.36 -15.93
N ASP A 104 9.03 -8.45 -16.87
CA ASP A 104 10.33 -7.79 -16.99
C ASP A 104 10.57 -6.87 -15.79
N ILE A 105 9.52 -6.16 -15.34
CA ILE A 105 9.56 -5.34 -14.12
C ILE A 105 9.85 -6.21 -12.90
N LYS A 106 9.13 -7.34 -12.73
CA LYS A 106 9.38 -8.30 -11.65
C LYS A 106 10.83 -8.75 -11.63
N SER A 107 11.32 -9.22 -12.78
CA SER A 107 12.70 -9.71 -12.93
C SER A 107 13.74 -8.65 -12.59
N ALA A 108 13.48 -7.39 -12.97
CA ALA A 108 14.33 -6.27 -12.63
C ALA A 108 14.37 -5.99 -11.12
N ILE A 109 13.22 -6.02 -10.43
CA ILE A 109 13.15 -5.83 -8.98
C ILE A 109 13.88 -6.96 -8.26
N GLU A 110 13.59 -8.21 -8.61
CA GLU A 110 14.20 -9.39 -7.98
C GLU A 110 15.73 -9.38 -8.15
N THR A 111 16.22 -9.07 -9.35
CA THR A 111 17.66 -8.96 -9.63
C THR A 111 18.31 -7.81 -8.84
N LYS A 112 17.64 -6.65 -8.75
CA LYS A 112 18.16 -5.46 -8.07
C LYS A 112 18.25 -5.66 -6.56
N LEU A 113 17.25 -6.27 -5.95
CA LEU A 113 17.13 -6.43 -4.51
C LEU A 113 17.68 -7.77 -4.00
N GLY A 114 17.91 -8.75 -4.88
CA GLY A 114 18.39 -10.08 -4.50
C GLY A 114 17.37 -10.90 -3.70
N ILE A 115 16.08 -10.66 -3.95
CA ILE A 115 14.94 -11.33 -3.30
C ILE A 115 13.95 -11.83 -4.35
N HIS A 116 13.03 -12.71 -3.96
CA HIS A 116 11.88 -13.12 -4.77
C HIS A 116 10.57 -12.52 -4.27
N ALA A 117 9.53 -12.53 -5.10
CA ALA A 117 8.18 -12.18 -4.65
C ALA A 117 7.76 -13.00 -3.41
N GLY A 118 7.20 -12.31 -2.41
CA GLY A 118 6.89 -12.83 -1.08
C GLY A 118 8.01 -12.67 -0.04
N GLN A 119 9.14 -12.06 -0.39
CA GLN A 119 10.28 -11.89 0.50
C GLN A 119 10.56 -10.44 0.86
N THR A 120 11.29 -10.27 1.96
CA THR A 120 11.77 -8.98 2.48
C THR A 120 13.29 -8.99 2.49
N THR A 121 13.92 -7.88 2.10
CA THR A 121 15.38 -7.72 2.13
C THR A 121 15.94 -7.86 3.56
N GLN A 122 17.21 -8.22 3.68
CA GLN A 122 17.86 -8.45 4.98
C GLN A 122 17.92 -7.17 5.84
N ASP A 123 18.05 -6.02 5.20
CA ASP A 123 18.05 -4.70 5.83
C ASP A 123 16.65 -4.19 6.20
N LYS A 124 15.60 -4.99 5.96
CA LYS A 124 14.19 -4.66 6.24
C LYS A 124 13.70 -3.38 5.54
N LYS A 125 14.34 -2.98 4.45
CA LYS A 125 13.90 -1.83 3.66
C LYS A 125 12.84 -2.15 2.64
N PHE A 126 12.92 -3.28 1.94
CA PHE A 126 12.03 -3.58 0.83
C PHE A 126 11.35 -4.93 1.01
N THR A 127 10.04 -4.97 0.79
CA THR A 127 9.26 -6.21 0.63
C THR A 127 8.68 -6.22 -0.78
N LEU A 128 8.86 -7.32 -1.51
CA LEU A 128 8.22 -7.50 -2.81
C LEU A 128 7.02 -8.44 -2.66
N THR A 129 5.84 -8.01 -3.08
CA THR A 129 4.65 -8.84 -3.19
C THR A 129 4.09 -8.71 -4.59
N GLU A 130 3.80 -9.85 -5.22
CA GLU A 130 3.00 -9.87 -6.44
C GLU A 130 1.53 -9.86 -6.04
N VAL A 131 0.78 -8.90 -6.58
CA VAL A 131 -0.62 -8.66 -6.26
C VAL A 131 -1.50 -8.75 -7.50
N GLU A 132 -2.80 -8.84 -7.25
CA GLU A 132 -3.83 -8.81 -8.28
C GLU A 132 -4.02 -7.39 -8.85
N CYS A 133 -5.11 -7.19 -9.60
CA CYS A 133 -5.37 -5.94 -10.31
C CYS A 133 -5.51 -4.74 -9.35
N LEU A 134 -4.64 -3.75 -9.52
CA LEU A 134 -4.68 -2.46 -8.80
C LEU A 134 -5.49 -1.38 -9.52
N GLY A 135 -6.15 -1.70 -10.63
CA GLY A 135 -7.12 -0.80 -11.28
C GLY A 135 -6.53 0.33 -12.12
N ALA A 136 -5.21 0.43 -12.28
CA ALA A 136 -4.53 1.44 -13.11
C ALA A 136 -4.15 0.91 -14.52
N CYS A 137 -5.05 0.13 -15.15
CA CYS A 137 -4.75 -0.60 -16.38
C CYS A 137 -4.35 0.29 -17.58
N CYS A 138 -4.78 1.55 -17.61
CA CYS A 138 -4.44 2.50 -18.68
C CYS A 138 -2.98 3.01 -18.61
N ASN A 139 -2.33 2.83 -17.46
CA ASN A 139 -0.95 3.23 -17.18
C ASN A 139 -0.06 2.02 -16.88
N ALA A 140 -0.42 0.85 -17.42
CA ALA A 140 0.34 -0.38 -17.24
C ALA A 140 1.70 -0.37 -17.98
N PRO A 141 2.76 -0.98 -17.42
CA PRO A 141 2.79 -1.70 -16.15
C PRO A 141 3.00 -0.76 -14.94
N MET A 142 2.52 -1.17 -13.76
CA MET A 142 2.55 -0.33 -12.56
C MET A 142 2.87 -1.14 -11.30
N VAL A 143 3.38 -0.44 -10.29
CA VAL A 143 3.52 -0.93 -8.91
C VAL A 143 2.84 0.05 -7.95
N GLN A 144 2.36 -0.45 -6.83
CA GLN A 144 2.07 0.37 -5.66
C GLN A 144 3.22 0.20 -4.67
N ILE A 145 3.77 1.30 -4.16
CA ILE A 145 4.76 1.28 -3.08
C ILE A 145 4.15 2.00 -1.89
N ASN A 146 3.91 1.26 -0.80
CA ASN A 146 3.10 1.72 0.32
C ASN A 146 1.71 2.19 -0.20
N ASP A 147 1.41 3.48 -0.15
CA ASP A 147 0.13 4.04 -0.63
C ASP A 147 0.20 4.65 -2.04
N ASP A 148 1.40 4.79 -2.60
CA ASP A 148 1.65 5.54 -3.83
C ASP A 148 1.71 4.66 -5.07
N TYR A 149 1.05 5.10 -6.15
CA TYR A 149 1.08 4.41 -7.44
C TYR A 149 2.23 4.94 -8.28
N PHE A 150 3.00 4.04 -8.89
CA PHE A 150 4.04 4.34 -9.87
C PHE A 150 3.72 3.57 -11.14
N GLU A 151 3.54 4.31 -12.24
CA GLU A 151 2.91 3.78 -13.44
C GLU A 151 3.78 4.02 -14.69
N ASP A 152 3.41 3.40 -15.82
CA ASP A 152 4.15 3.45 -17.08
C ASP A 152 5.63 3.05 -16.94
N LEU A 153 5.86 1.99 -16.16
CA LEU A 153 7.20 1.58 -15.77
C LEU A 153 7.93 0.83 -16.88
N THR A 154 9.24 1.07 -16.95
CA THR A 154 10.21 0.19 -17.61
C THR A 154 11.17 -0.39 -16.57
N PRO A 155 11.92 -1.46 -16.88
CA PRO A 155 12.94 -2.00 -15.97
C PRO A 155 13.94 -0.94 -15.47
N GLU A 156 14.35 -0.03 -16.34
CA GLU A 156 15.28 1.06 -16.02
C GLU A 156 14.66 2.07 -15.07
N ILE A 157 13.40 2.46 -15.32
CA ILE A 157 12.66 3.37 -14.44
C ILE A 157 12.47 2.72 -13.07
N MET A 158 12.05 1.46 -13.03
CA MET A 158 11.81 0.74 -11.77
C MET A 158 13.08 0.60 -10.93
N THR A 159 14.19 0.22 -11.55
CA THR A 159 15.47 0.10 -10.83
C THR A 159 15.99 1.46 -10.35
N GLY A 160 15.80 2.51 -11.15
CA GLY A 160 16.09 3.90 -10.74
C GLY A 160 15.18 4.37 -9.59
N LEU A 161 13.91 3.96 -9.56
CA LEU A 161 12.99 4.24 -8.47
C LEU A 161 13.45 3.59 -7.17
N ILE A 162 13.86 2.31 -7.21
CA ILE A 162 14.44 1.61 -6.05
C ILE A 162 15.69 2.35 -5.53
N ASP A 163 16.58 2.79 -6.42
CA ASP A 163 17.79 3.53 -6.02
C ASP A 163 17.48 4.86 -5.32
N LYS A 164 16.45 5.58 -5.79
CA LYS A 164 15.99 6.83 -5.15
C LYS A 164 15.43 6.56 -3.76
N LEU A 165 14.54 5.57 -3.65
CA LEU A 165 13.94 5.18 -2.37
C LEU A 165 15.00 4.72 -1.36
N ALA A 166 15.98 3.91 -1.80
CA ALA A 166 17.05 3.41 -0.94
C ALA A 166 17.92 4.54 -0.35
N LYS A 167 18.03 5.67 -1.06
CA LYS A 167 18.74 6.89 -0.64
C LYS A 167 17.88 7.88 0.12
N GLY A 168 16.57 7.63 0.26
CA GLY A 168 15.61 8.58 0.85
C GLY A 168 15.38 9.81 -0.02
N GLU A 169 15.60 9.70 -1.34
CA GLU A 169 15.28 10.77 -2.28
C GLU A 169 13.78 10.84 -2.52
N ALA A 170 13.24 12.05 -2.69
CA ALA A 170 11.83 12.23 -3.01
C ALA A 170 11.49 11.62 -4.38
N VAL A 171 10.40 10.87 -4.43
CA VAL A 171 9.84 10.27 -5.65
C VAL A 171 8.45 10.84 -5.90
N THR A 172 8.03 10.89 -7.16
CA THR A 172 6.74 11.46 -7.54
C THR A 172 5.80 10.35 -7.99
N PRO A 173 4.66 10.14 -7.31
CA PRO A 173 3.64 9.19 -7.74
C PRO A 173 3.02 9.54 -9.10
N GLY A 174 2.47 8.54 -9.78
CA GLY A 174 1.82 8.63 -11.08
C GLY A 174 2.65 8.07 -12.24
N PRO A 175 2.31 8.46 -13.48
CA PRO A 175 3.02 8.06 -14.69
C PRO A 175 4.49 8.51 -14.71
N GLN A 176 5.40 7.59 -15.03
CA GLN A 176 6.84 7.87 -15.08
C GLN A 176 7.34 8.23 -16.50
N ASN A 177 6.46 8.29 -17.50
CA ASN A 177 6.77 8.57 -18.91
C ASN A 177 6.51 10.04 -19.32
N GLY A 178 6.24 10.93 -18.37
CA GLY A 178 5.98 12.36 -18.62
C GLY A 178 4.51 12.72 -18.81
N ARG A 179 3.60 11.74 -18.73
CA ARG A 179 2.17 11.99 -18.56
C ARG A 179 1.86 12.49 -17.14
N SER A 180 0.73 13.14 -16.96
CA SER A 180 0.23 13.62 -15.66
C SER A 180 -0.90 12.75 -15.10
N GLY A 181 -1.60 12.01 -15.94
CA GLY A 181 -2.62 11.05 -15.53
C GLY A 181 -2.79 9.97 -16.59
N SER A 182 -4.03 9.76 -17.04
CA SER A 182 -4.37 8.72 -18.01
C SER A 182 -4.54 9.23 -19.45
N GLU A 183 -4.11 10.46 -19.73
CA GLU A 183 -4.18 11.01 -21.09
C GLU A 183 -3.33 10.19 -22.08
N PRO A 184 -3.64 10.19 -23.38
CA PRO A 184 -2.79 9.55 -24.37
C PRO A 184 -1.37 10.14 -24.38
N GLU A 185 -0.36 9.31 -24.70
CA GLU A 185 0.97 9.81 -25.02
C GLU A 185 0.90 10.81 -26.20
N GLY A 186 1.63 11.92 -26.08
CA GLY A 186 1.53 13.04 -27.03
C GLY A 186 0.43 14.06 -26.69
N GLY A 187 -0.34 13.84 -25.62
CA GLY A 187 -1.24 14.83 -25.03
C GLY A 187 -2.74 14.50 -25.18
N PRO A 188 -3.61 15.29 -24.51
CA PRO A 188 -5.04 15.02 -24.46
C PRO A 188 -5.72 15.20 -25.82
N GLN A 189 -6.39 14.14 -26.29
CA GLN A 189 -7.24 14.19 -27.50
C GLN A 189 -8.69 14.59 -27.19
N THR A 190 -9.07 14.57 -25.92
CA THR A 190 -10.39 14.94 -25.41
C THR A 190 -10.23 16.03 -24.34
N LEU A 191 -11.33 16.69 -23.97
CA LEU A 191 -11.33 17.78 -22.97
C LEU A 191 -10.34 18.92 -23.29
N GLN A 192 -10.09 19.17 -24.59
CA GLN A 192 -9.19 20.23 -25.06
C GLN A 192 -9.73 21.65 -24.83
N THR A 193 -11.04 21.77 -24.62
CA THR A 193 -11.72 23.03 -24.35
C THR A 193 -12.39 22.96 -22.98
N GLY A 194 -12.21 24.00 -22.17
CA GLY A 194 -12.79 24.09 -20.83
C GLY A 194 -11.75 24.53 -19.80
N PRO A 195 -12.17 24.76 -18.54
CA PRO A 195 -11.21 25.01 -17.47
C PRO A 195 -10.30 23.80 -17.33
N ALA A 196 -8.98 24.04 -17.19
CA ALA A 196 -8.04 22.97 -16.91
C ALA A 196 -8.51 22.17 -15.68
N PRO A 197 -8.44 20.82 -15.71
CA PRO A 197 -8.81 20.03 -14.55
C PRO A 197 -7.96 20.49 -13.36
N GLN A 198 -8.63 20.81 -12.26
CA GLN A 198 -7.94 21.13 -11.02
C GLN A 198 -7.35 19.82 -10.47
N ILE A 199 -6.10 19.55 -10.85
CA ILE A 199 -5.33 18.45 -10.26
C ILE A 199 -5.12 18.84 -8.80
N ARG A 200 -5.79 18.14 -7.87
CA ARG A 200 -5.53 18.30 -6.45
C ARG A 200 -4.17 17.65 -6.19
N SER A 201 -3.16 18.51 -5.96
CA SER A 201 -1.85 18.14 -5.44
C SER A 201 -1.95 17.56 -4.05
#